data_AF-A0A819HG01-F1
#
_entry.id   AF-A0A819HG01-F1
#
_cell.length_a   1.000
_cell.length_b   1.000
_cell.length_c   1.000
_cell.angle_alpha   90.00
_cell.angle_beta   90.00
_cell.angle_gamma   90.00
#
_symmetry.space_group_name_H-M   'P 1'
#
loop_
_entity.id
_entity.type
_entity.pdbx_description
1 polymer ?
#
loop_
_entity_poly.entity_id
_entity_poly.type
_entity_poly.pdbx_seq_one_letter_code
_entity_poly.pdbx_strand_id
1 'polypeptide(L)'
;MWLTIILYTLFLYIIYHLIKFWIIYPWRIQRDFFNQGIPGRYMPIVGDILRYRQAYLADKPFSCVEEANAEFGDYYHTSFGPFPCLNTSDPALIEGVLKTNYRFYHKSELSRAIASTVLGYENIVLAEDENHTRHRRLVSPIFQHQNINSMTSLIVDTISSFLTKWQIKTYDKNYPLILDVSKEMSNLTLNILIGCVFGAEIMEDLNIHETIYQCVKIASTEIENRIYNMIIMIPILNQLPLFGKRRIDKCRHVIKNIVLQMINQRKQGLTRATCKGPNLLDLLLAAHGDDRKQKFTDEEVSDEAITQMPLQKVGAGRYRYLNDNEENHLVSLFQILPNYGFSLTAGVAINISSEYMKSLGLSFKPGRKWLQAFVKRHRMKIKWKKEEKLE
;
A
#
# COMPACT_ATOMS: atom_id res chain seq x y z
N MET A 1 48.42 -21.06 -13.74
CA MET A 1 48.25 -20.26 -14.97
C MET A 1 46.82 -20.32 -15.52
N TRP A 2 46.24 -21.50 -15.74
CA TRP A 2 44.84 -21.59 -16.23
C TRP A 2 43.80 -21.05 -15.25
N LEU A 3 43.93 -21.37 -13.96
CA LEU A 3 43.04 -20.87 -12.90
C LEU A 3 43.04 -19.35 -12.79
N THR A 4 44.19 -18.70 -12.93
CA THR A 4 44.32 -17.23 -12.88
C THR A 4 43.70 -16.57 -14.12
N ILE A 5 43.83 -17.17 -15.30
CA ILE A 5 43.18 -16.69 -16.53
C ILE A 5 41.65 -16.83 -16.42
N ILE A 6 41.16 -17.95 -15.90
CA ILE A 6 39.72 -18.17 -15.68
C ILE A 6 39.17 -17.16 -14.67
N LEU A 7 39.85 -16.94 -13.54
CA LEU A 7 39.42 -15.94 -12.55
C LEU A 7 39.43 -14.51 -13.12
N TYR A 8 40.45 -14.16 -13.90
CA TYR A 8 40.54 -12.84 -14.52
C TYR A 8 39.45 -12.61 -15.57
N THR A 9 39.17 -13.60 -16.42
CA THR A 9 38.09 -13.52 -17.42
C THR A 9 36.71 -13.43 -16.77
N LEU A 10 36.44 -14.21 -15.71
CA LEU A 10 35.22 -14.09 -14.91
C LEU A 10 35.11 -12.70 -14.26
N PHE A 11 36.19 -12.18 -13.71
CA PHE A 11 36.21 -10.85 -13.09
C PHE A 11 35.89 -9.73 -14.09
N LEU A 12 36.51 -9.75 -15.27
CA LEU A 12 36.20 -8.80 -16.35
C LEU A 12 34.76 -8.94 -16.84
N TYR A 13 34.25 -10.16 -16.96
CA TYR A 13 32.85 -10.41 -17.32
C TYR A 13 31.88 -9.80 -16.31
N ILE A 14 32.13 -10.01 -15.01
CA ILE A 14 31.33 -9.43 -13.92
C ILE A 14 31.39 -7.90 -13.95
N ILE A 15 32.58 -7.32 -14.09
CA ILE A 15 32.75 -5.86 -14.19
C ILE A 15 31.98 -5.29 -15.38
N TYR A 16 32.09 -5.92 -16.55
CA TYR A 16 31.37 -5.48 -17.75
C TYR A 16 29.86 -5.49 -17.51
N HIS A 17 29.32 -6.54 -16.91
CA HIS A 17 27.89 -6.61 -16.58
C HIS A 17 27.46 -5.57 -15.55
N LEU A 18 28.29 -5.30 -14.54
CA LEU A 18 28.04 -4.24 -13.56
C LEU A 18 28.02 -2.86 -14.22
N ILE A 19 29.02 -2.53 -15.03
CA ILE A 19 29.08 -1.25 -15.77
C ILE A 19 27.89 -1.14 -16.72
N LYS A 20 27.58 -2.23 -17.44
CA LYS A 20 26.45 -2.27 -18.38
C LYS A 20 25.12 -2.00 -17.67
N PHE A 21 24.89 -2.63 -16.52
CA PHE A 21 23.65 -2.50 -15.75
C PHE A 21 23.54 -1.14 -15.03
N TRP A 22 24.60 -0.69 -14.37
CA TRP A 22 24.56 0.51 -13.53
C TRP A 22 24.76 1.82 -14.29
N ILE A 23 25.46 1.79 -15.43
CA ILE A 23 25.89 3.00 -16.13
C ILE A 23 25.38 3.01 -17.56
N ILE A 24 25.70 2.01 -18.38
CA ILE A 24 25.44 2.07 -19.83
C ILE A 24 23.93 2.02 -20.13
N TYR A 25 23.22 1.06 -19.54
CA TYR A 25 21.79 0.86 -19.79
C TYR A 25 20.93 2.06 -19.32
N PRO A 26 21.07 2.57 -18.08
CA PRO A 26 20.27 3.69 -17.61
C PRO A 26 20.59 4.97 -18.39
N TRP A 27 21.88 5.21 -18.67
CA TRP A 27 22.32 6.35 -19.47
C TRP A 27 21.74 6.32 -20.88
N ARG A 28 21.71 5.14 -21.54
CA ARG A 28 21.14 5.02 -22.89
C ARG A 28 19.66 5.41 -22.90
N ILE A 29 18.87 4.88 -21.97
CA ILE A 29 17.43 5.16 -21.89
C ILE A 29 17.17 6.63 -21.61
N GLN A 30 17.92 7.26 -20.71
CA GLN A 30 17.73 8.67 -20.41
C GLN A 30 18.20 9.58 -21.54
N ARG A 31 19.26 9.20 -22.25
CA ARG A 31 19.63 9.88 -23.49
C ARG A 31 18.49 9.79 -24.50
N ASP A 32 17.83 8.64 -24.60
CA ASP A 32 16.67 8.46 -25.48
C ASP A 32 15.48 9.31 -25.02
N PHE A 33 15.22 9.45 -23.71
CA PHE A 33 14.21 10.37 -23.18
C PHE A 33 14.52 11.84 -23.47
N PHE A 34 15.78 12.24 -23.28
CA PHE A 34 16.23 13.60 -23.57
C PHE A 34 16.11 13.93 -25.07
N ASN A 35 16.50 12.98 -25.94
CA ASN A 35 16.36 13.12 -27.38
C ASN A 35 14.89 13.19 -27.84
N GLN A 36 13.96 12.61 -27.08
CA GLN A 36 12.51 12.72 -27.30
C GLN A 36 11.92 14.03 -26.76
N GLY A 37 12.72 14.89 -26.13
CA GLY A 37 12.27 16.15 -25.54
C GLY A 37 11.49 15.97 -24.24
N ILE A 38 11.57 14.81 -23.60
CA ILE A 38 10.92 14.57 -22.30
C ILE A 38 11.74 15.31 -21.23
N PRO A 39 11.12 16.23 -20.47
CA PRO A 39 11.83 16.94 -19.42
C PRO A 39 12.14 15.99 -18.26
N GLY A 40 13.15 16.31 -17.47
CA GLY A 40 13.47 15.51 -16.30
C GLY A 40 14.89 15.66 -15.81
N ARG A 41 15.22 14.79 -14.86
CA ARG A 41 16.50 14.77 -14.16
C ARG A 41 17.10 13.38 -14.18
N TYR A 42 18.42 13.34 -14.25
CA TYR A 42 19.18 12.11 -14.07
C TYR A 42 20.30 12.33 -13.05
N MET A 43 20.38 11.42 -12.09
CA MET A 43 21.56 11.26 -11.24
C MET A 43 22.13 9.85 -11.46
N PRO A 44 23.38 9.70 -11.92
CA PRO A 44 23.98 8.39 -12.13
C PRO A 44 23.98 7.53 -10.88
N ILE A 45 23.82 6.21 -11.07
CA ILE A 45 23.88 5.14 -10.06
C ILE A 45 22.75 5.20 -9.03
N VAL A 46 22.60 6.30 -8.31
CA VAL A 46 21.70 6.42 -7.15
C VAL A 46 20.33 6.98 -7.54
N GLY A 47 20.27 7.76 -8.62
CA GLY A 47 19.04 8.45 -9.00
C GLY A 47 18.50 9.34 -7.87
N ASP A 48 17.19 9.32 -7.69
CA ASP A 48 16.48 10.11 -6.68
C ASP A 48 16.27 9.36 -5.36
N ILE A 49 16.89 8.18 -5.16
CA ILE A 49 16.72 7.37 -3.93
C ILE A 49 17.05 8.19 -2.67
N LEU A 50 18.11 8.99 -2.69
CA LEU A 50 18.49 9.81 -1.54
C LEU A 50 17.46 10.91 -1.25
N ARG A 51 16.88 11.50 -2.30
CA ARG A 51 15.80 12.49 -2.17
C ARG A 51 14.56 11.83 -1.56
N TYR A 52 14.15 10.67 -2.08
CA TYR A 52 13.03 9.91 -1.53
C TYR A 52 13.29 9.50 -0.07
N ARG A 53 14.51 9.08 0.28
CA ARG A 53 14.88 8.75 1.66
C ARG A 53 14.80 9.96 2.58
N GLN A 54 15.33 11.12 2.16
CA GLN A 54 15.25 12.36 2.92
C GLN A 54 13.80 12.82 3.11
N ALA A 55 13.01 12.81 2.04
CA ALA A 55 11.60 13.15 2.07
C ALA A 55 10.80 12.22 3.00
N TYR A 56 11.10 10.92 2.97
CA TYR A 56 10.50 9.94 3.88
C TYR A 56 10.86 10.22 5.35
N LEU A 57 12.15 10.43 5.65
CA LEU A 57 12.61 10.75 7.01
C LEU A 57 12.07 12.09 7.53
N ALA A 58 11.81 13.04 6.63
CA ALA A 58 11.19 14.32 6.93
C ALA A 58 9.66 14.27 7.01
N ASP A 59 9.05 13.08 6.90
CA ASP A 59 7.59 12.89 6.92
C ASP A 59 6.86 13.63 5.79
N LYS A 60 7.53 13.75 4.64
CA LYS A 60 7.05 14.43 3.42
C LYS A 60 7.18 13.50 2.20
N PRO A 61 6.53 12.32 2.21
CA PRO A 61 6.69 11.26 1.19
C PRO A 61 6.47 11.73 -0.25
N PHE A 62 5.60 12.73 -0.46
CA PHE A 62 5.18 13.20 -1.78
C PHE A 62 5.96 14.44 -2.24
N SER A 63 6.79 15.06 -1.40
CA SER A 63 7.45 16.32 -1.76
C SER A 63 8.32 16.19 -3.00
N CYS A 64 9.00 15.04 -3.17
CA CYS A 64 9.80 14.78 -4.37
C CYS A 64 8.96 14.78 -5.66
N VAL A 65 7.72 14.28 -5.59
CA VAL A 65 6.80 14.26 -6.74
C VAL A 65 6.19 15.63 -6.97
N GLU A 66 5.80 16.33 -5.90
CA GLU A 66 5.26 17.69 -5.97
C GLU A 66 6.28 18.69 -6.57
N GLU A 67 7.53 18.63 -6.12
CA GLU A 67 8.63 19.43 -6.66
C GLU A 67 8.89 19.12 -8.13
N ALA A 68 8.94 17.83 -8.51
CA ALA A 68 9.18 17.44 -9.88
C ALA A 68 8.03 17.83 -10.82
N ASN A 69 6.77 17.71 -10.38
CA ASN A 69 5.61 18.18 -11.14
C ASN A 69 5.64 19.70 -11.31
N ALA A 70 6.06 20.44 -10.29
CA ALA A 70 6.18 21.89 -10.36
C ALA A 70 7.32 22.34 -11.32
N GLU A 71 8.40 21.56 -11.41
CA GLU A 71 9.57 21.87 -12.23
C GLU A 71 9.40 21.44 -13.69
N PHE A 72 8.88 20.23 -13.93
CA PHE A 72 8.86 19.59 -15.25
C PHE A 72 7.46 19.44 -15.85
N GLY A 73 6.39 19.67 -15.07
CA GLY A 73 5.00 19.52 -15.51
C GLY A 73 4.46 18.09 -15.34
N ASP A 74 3.48 17.73 -16.16
CA ASP A 74 2.65 16.52 -15.97
C ASP A 74 3.29 15.20 -16.44
N TYR A 75 4.46 15.26 -17.09
CA TYR A 75 5.22 14.08 -17.45
C TYR A 75 6.71 14.40 -17.46
N TYR A 76 7.51 13.53 -16.84
CA TYR A 76 8.93 13.75 -16.69
C TYR A 76 9.69 12.45 -16.42
N HIS A 77 10.96 12.43 -16.80
CA HIS A 77 11.83 11.30 -16.50
C HIS A 77 12.64 11.52 -15.22
N THR A 78 12.83 10.44 -14.46
CA THR A 78 13.73 10.36 -13.31
C THR A 78 14.52 9.05 -13.33
N SER A 79 15.21 8.77 -12.23
CA SER A 79 15.86 7.48 -11.99
C SER A 79 15.65 7.08 -10.56
N PHE A 80 15.42 5.79 -10.33
CA PHE A 80 15.39 5.18 -9.02
C PHE A 80 16.49 4.13 -8.95
N GLY A 81 17.68 4.55 -8.51
CA GLY A 81 18.89 3.75 -8.60
C GLY A 81 19.28 3.53 -10.08
N PRO A 82 19.55 2.28 -10.51
CA PRO A 82 19.83 1.96 -11.90
C PRO A 82 18.57 1.89 -12.76
N PHE A 83 17.37 2.06 -12.20
CA PHE A 83 16.13 1.97 -12.98
C PHE A 83 15.70 3.36 -13.47
N PRO A 84 15.73 3.62 -14.79
CA PRO A 84 15.13 4.84 -15.34
C PRO A 84 13.61 4.77 -15.20
N CYS A 85 12.99 5.90 -14.84
CA CYS A 85 11.56 6.00 -14.59
C CYS A 85 10.95 7.10 -15.45
N LEU A 86 9.80 6.82 -16.05
CA LEU A 86 8.93 7.82 -16.65
C LEU A 86 7.73 8.01 -15.72
N ASN A 87 7.53 9.23 -15.23
CA ASN A 87 6.46 9.58 -14.30
C ASN A 87 5.45 10.44 -15.04
N THR A 88 4.17 10.29 -14.70
CA THR A 88 3.12 11.13 -15.26
C THR A 88 1.96 11.32 -14.28
N SER A 89 1.44 12.55 -14.26
CA SER A 89 0.17 12.94 -13.65
C SER A 89 -0.93 13.22 -14.69
N ASP A 90 -0.61 13.11 -15.99
CA ASP A 90 -1.56 13.33 -17.08
C ASP A 90 -2.59 12.18 -17.14
N PRO A 91 -3.89 12.46 -16.93
CA PRO A 91 -4.94 11.45 -17.00
C PRO A 91 -5.00 10.70 -18.33
N ALA A 92 -4.68 11.35 -19.46
CA ALA A 92 -4.72 10.73 -20.78
C ALA A 92 -3.59 9.71 -20.95
N LEU A 93 -2.38 10.03 -20.46
CA LEU A 93 -1.26 9.08 -20.45
C LEU A 93 -1.52 7.93 -19.49
N ILE A 94 -2.09 8.21 -18.31
CA ILE A 94 -2.48 7.18 -17.34
C ILE A 94 -3.51 6.22 -17.95
N GLU A 95 -4.54 6.73 -18.63
CA GLU A 95 -5.51 5.89 -19.35
C GLU A 95 -4.83 5.09 -20.46
N GLY A 96 -3.94 5.73 -21.23
CA GLY A 96 -3.15 5.08 -22.26
C GLY A 96 -2.37 3.87 -21.73
N VAL A 97 -1.66 4.04 -20.62
CA VAL A 97 -0.82 3.00 -20.00
C VAL A 97 -1.68 1.92 -19.32
N LEU A 98 -2.65 2.31 -18.48
CA LEU A 98 -3.35 1.36 -17.61
C LEU A 98 -4.56 0.68 -18.26
N LYS A 99 -5.09 1.22 -19.36
CA LYS A 99 -6.32 0.72 -20.00
C LYS A 99 -6.14 0.41 -21.48
N THR A 100 -5.71 1.39 -22.28
CA THR A 100 -5.69 1.24 -23.75
C THR A 100 -4.58 0.30 -24.22
N ASN A 101 -3.37 0.48 -23.68
CA ASN A 101 -2.15 -0.19 -24.13
C ASN A 101 -1.56 -1.12 -23.06
N TYR A 102 -2.36 -1.56 -22.08
CA TYR A 102 -1.90 -2.30 -20.89
C TYR A 102 -1.04 -3.53 -21.21
N ARG A 103 -1.24 -4.17 -22.38
CA ARG A 103 -0.47 -5.35 -22.83
C ARG A 103 1.00 -5.06 -23.13
N PHE A 104 1.36 -3.80 -23.35
CA PHE A 104 2.74 -3.38 -23.59
C PHE A 104 3.48 -3.00 -22.30
N TYR A 105 2.79 -2.98 -21.16
CA TYR A 105 3.35 -2.55 -19.89
C TYR A 105 3.32 -3.67 -18.86
N HIS A 106 4.48 -4.30 -18.64
CA HIS A 106 4.67 -5.29 -17.58
C HIS A 106 5.15 -4.63 -16.29
N LYS A 107 4.96 -5.31 -15.15
CA LYS A 107 5.46 -4.84 -13.86
C LYS A 107 6.98 -4.72 -13.92
N SER A 108 7.52 -3.64 -13.37
CA SER A 108 8.97 -3.41 -13.36
C SER A 108 9.70 -4.53 -12.59
N GLU A 109 10.96 -4.79 -12.95
CA GLU A 109 11.81 -5.74 -12.22
C GLU A 109 11.91 -5.41 -10.73
N LEU A 110 11.98 -4.12 -10.41
CA LEU A 110 11.99 -3.64 -9.03
C LEU A 110 10.69 -3.99 -8.31
N SER A 111 9.53 -3.71 -8.92
CA SER A 111 8.22 -4.06 -8.36
C SER A 111 8.10 -5.57 -8.12
N ARG A 112 8.58 -6.38 -9.08
CA ARG A 112 8.61 -7.84 -8.95
C ARG A 112 9.52 -8.29 -7.81
N ALA A 113 10.72 -7.72 -7.69
CA ALA A 113 11.67 -8.07 -6.64
C ALA A 113 11.16 -7.70 -5.23
N ILE A 114 10.45 -6.56 -5.10
CA ILE A 114 9.82 -6.14 -3.85
C ILE A 114 8.68 -7.10 -3.49
N ALA A 115 7.75 -7.33 -4.42
CA ALA A 115 6.58 -8.16 -4.15
C ALA A 115 6.97 -9.63 -3.90
N SER A 116 7.90 -10.20 -4.66
CA SER A 116 8.31 -11.61 -4.51
C SER A 116 9.03 -11.89 -3.19
N THR A 117 9.68 -10.87 -2.63
CA THR A 117 10.33 -10.94 -1.32
C THR A 117 9.32 -11.20 -0.20
N VAL A 118 8.06 -10.76 -0.35
CA VAL A 118 7.01 -10.94 0.67
C VAL A 118 6.04 -12.06 0.31
N LEU A 119 5.54 -12.05 -0.93
CA LEU A 119 4.41 -12.86 -1.38
C LEU A 119 4.82 -14.21 -1.97
N GLY A 120 6.10 -14.41 -2.26
CA GLY A 120 6.51 -15.49 -3.16
C GLY A 120 6.28 -15.14 -4.62
N TYR A 121 6.49 -16.10 -5.52
CA TYR A 121 6.50 -15.85 -6.96
C TYR A 121 5.18 -16.24 -7.65
N GLU A 122 4.45 -17.19 -7.08
CA GLU A 122 3.32 -17.84 -7.74
C GLU A 122 1.99 -17.24 -7.28
N ASN A 123 1.76 -15.97 -7.62
CA ASN A 123 0.55 -15.24 -7.23
C ASN A 123 0.09 -14.24 -8.29
N ILE A 124 -1.18 -13.83 -8.19
CA ILE A 124 -1.85 -12.91 -9.10
C ILE A 124 -1.19 -11.52 -9.16
N VAL A 125 -0.52 -11.10 -8.08
CA VAL A 125 0.17 -9.81 -8.04
C VAL A 125 1.43 -9.81 -8.92
N LEU A 126 2.09 -10.96 -9.06
CA LEU A 126 3.30 -11.09 -9.87
C LEU A 126 3.08 -11.74 -11.24
N ALA A 127 2.00 -12.52 -11.38
CA ALA A 127 1.65 -13.16 -12.63
C ALA A 127 1.49 -12.11 -13.75
N GLU A 128 1.92 -12.46 -14.95
CA GLU A 128 1.77 -11.66 -16.17
C GLU A 128 1.03 -12.45 -17.25
N ASP A 129 0.49 -11.73 -18.23
CA ASP A 129 -0.09 -12.28 -19.46
C ASP A 129 -1.10 -13.42 -19.23
N GLU A 130 -0.85 -14.59 -19.82
CA GLU A 130 -1.72 -15.78 -19.72
C GLU A 130 -1.83 -16.29 -18.29
N ASN A 131 -0.73 -16.26 -17.52
CA ASN A 131 -0.73 -16.66 -16.12
C ASN A 131 -1.60 -15.71 -15.31
N HIS A 132 -1.47 -14.39 -15.50
CA HIS A 132 -2.34 -13.44 -14.81
C HIS A 132 -3.82 -13.67 -15.16
N THR A 133 -4.11 -13.95 -16.42
CA THR A 133 -5.48 -14.25 -16.87
C THR A 133 -6.02 -15.52 -16.22
N ARG A 134 -5.20 -16.58 -16.12
CA ARG A 134 -5.53 -17.84 -15.44
C ARG A 134 -5.82 -17.62 -13.95
N HIS A 135 -4.90 -16.96 -13.24
CA HIS A 135 -5.05 -16.69 -11.80
C HIS A 135 -6.29 -15.85 -11.53
N ARG A 136 -6.49 -14.77 -12.31
CA ARG A 136 -7.67 -13.91 -12.19
C ARG A 136 -8.96 -14.66 -12.46
N ARG A 137 -9.01 -15.55 -13.46
CA ARG A 137 -10.21 -16.36 -13.73
C ARG A 137 -10.57 -17.27 -12.56
N LEU A 138 -9.57 -17.86 -11.90
CA LEU A 138 -9.78 -18.78 -10.78
C LEU A 138 -10.16 -18.07 -9.48
N VAL A 139 -9.63 -16.86 -9.23
CA VAL A 139 -9.89 -16.09 -8.00
C VAL A 139 -11.11 -15.16 -8.12
N SER A 140 -11.41 -14.62 -9.31
CA SER A 140 -12.52 -13.66 -9.49
C SER A 140 -13.91 -14.11 -9.00
N PRO A 141 -14.29 -15.41 -9.03
CA PRO A 141 -15.60 -15.84 -8.52
C PRO A 141 -15.88 -15.44 -7.08
N ILE A 142 -14.86 -15.27 -6.24
CA ILE A 142 -15.00 -14.84 -4.84
C ILE A 142 -15.59 -13.44 -4.73
N PHE A 143 -15.25 -12.56 -5.66
CA PHE A 143 -15.69 -11.17 -5.68
C PHE A 143 -17.02 -11.00 -6.41
N GLN A 144 -17.75 -12.09 -6.70
CA GLN A 144 -19.12 -12.00 -7.18
C GLN A 144 -20.05 -11.49 -6.08
N HIS A 145 -21.06 -10.73 -6.50
CA HIS A 145 -22.00 -10.06 -5.59
C HIS A 145 -22.65 -11.00 -4.55
N GLN A 146 -22.98 -12.24 -4.95
CA GLN A 146 -23.57 -13.23 -4.04
C GLN A 146 -22.60 -13.64 -2.92
N ASN A 147 -21.33 -13.83 -3.25
CA ASN A 147 -20.29 -14.20 -2.28
C ASN A 147 -19.97 -13.03 -1.35
N ILE A 148 -19.86 -11.80 -1.87
CA ILE A 148 -19.69 -10.59 -1.05
C ILE A 148 -20.86 -10.40 -0.08
N ASN A 149 -22.10 -10.59 -0.55
CA ASN A 149 -23.28 -10.51 0.32
C ASN A 149 -23.24 -11.56 1.43
N SER A 150 -22.75 -12.76 1.14
CA SER A 150 -22.62 -13.82 2.14
C SER A 150 -21.58 -13.52 3.23
N MET A 151 -20.61 -12.65 2.95
CA MET A 151 -19.59 -12.18 3.91
C MET A 151 -20.09 -11.02 4.79
N THR A 152 -21.16 -10.34 4.39
CA THR A 152 -21.60 -9.10 5.05
C THR A 152 -21.95 -9.30 6.52
N SER A 153 -22.64 -10.40 6.87
CA SER A 153 -22.97 -10.69 8.26
C SER A 153 -21.72 -10.88 9.12
N LEU A 154 -20.73 -11.64 8.61
CA LEU A 154 -19.46 -11.84 9.30
C LEU A 154 -18.71 -10.53 9.52
N ILE A 155 -18.69 -9.66 8.52
CA ILE A 155 -18.07 -8.33 8.63
C ILE A 155 -18.75 -7.52 9.74
N VAL A 156 -20.09 -7.46 9.75
CA VAL A 156 -20.88 -6.73 10.76
C VAL A 156 -20.65 -7.30 12.16
N ASP A 157 -20.67 -8.62 12.32
CA ASP A 157 -20.47 -9.29 13.60
C ASP A 157 -19.04 -9.06 14.15
N THR A 158 -18.04 -9.09 13.26
CA THR A 158 -16.64 -8.83 13.60
C THR A 158 -16.44 -7.39 14.07
N ILE A 159 -17.01 -6.41 13.34
CA ILE A 159 -16.94 -5.00 13.68
C ILE A 159 -17.68 -4.73 14.99
N SER A 160 -18.88 -5.30 15.17
CA SER A 160 -19.66 -5.16 16.40
C SER A 160 -18.87 -5.65 17.60
N SER A 161 -18.31 -6.87 17.52
CA SER A 161 -17.49 -7.47 18.58
C SER A 161 -16.25 -6.63 18.90
N PHE A 162 -15.62 -6.07 17.87
CA PHE A 162 -14.46 -5.20 18.01
C PHE A 162 -14.81 -3.89 18.74
N LEU A 163 -15.93 -3.24 18.38
CA LEU A 163 -16.42 -2.04 19.05
C LEU A 163 -16.81 -2.31 20.51
N THR A 164 -17.45 -3.44 20.80
CA THR A 164 -17.77 -3.84 22.18
C THR A 164 -16.49 -3.99 23.02
N LYS A 165 -15.42 -4.58 22.48
CA LYS A 165 -14.12 -4.68 23.18
C LYS A 165 -13.53 -3.31 23.49
N TRP A 166 -13.66 -2.34 22.57
CA TRP A 166 -13.24 -0.96 22.82
C TRP A 166 -14.05 -0.30 23.94
N GLN A 167 -15.37 -0.47 23.92
CA GLN A 167 -16.25 0.04 24.96
C GLN A 167 -15.89 -0.52 26.34
N ILE A 168 -15.68 -1.84 26.47
CA ILE A 168 -15.26 -2.46 27.73
C ILE A 168 -13.93 -1.86 28.23
N LYS A 169 -12.93 -1.72 27.36
CA LYS A 169 -11.64 -1.09 27.71
C LYS A 169 -11.76 0.36 28.15
N THR A 170 -12.78 1.10 27.67
CA THR A 170 -13.08 2.46 28.12
C THR A 170 -13.81 2.49 29.47
N TYR A 171 -14.71 1.53 29.74
CA TYR A 171 -15.46 1.47 30.99
C TYR A 171 -14.61 1.05 32.19
N ASP A 172 -13.62 0.17 31.99
CA ASP A 172 -12.72 -0.32 33.05
C ASP A 172 -11.71 0.72 33.57
N LYS A 173 -11.64 1.92 32.97
CA LYS A 173 -10.59 2.91 33.24
C LYS A 173 -11.16 4.27 33.62
N ASN A 174 -10.76 4.78 34.78
CA ASN A 174 -11.04 6.17 35.23
C ASN A 174 -10.30 7.26 34.41
N TYR A 175 -9.67 6.91 33.28
CA TYR A 175 -8.84 7.79 32.47
C TYR A 175 -9.08 7.55 30.97
N PRO A 176 -8.82 8.54 30.08
CA PRO A 176 -9.05 8.39 28.66
C PRO A 176 -8.20 7.27 28.04
N LEU A 177 -8.83 6.41 27.25
CA LEU A 177 -8.18 5.32 26.55
C LEU A 177 -7.37 5.84 25.35
N ILE A 178 -6.06 5.61 25.35
CA ILE A 178 -5.19 5.90 24.20
C ILE A 178 -5.03 4.63 23.38
N LEU A 179 -5.34 4.70 22.08
CA LEU A 179 -5.27 3.58 21.13
C LEU A 179 -4.37 3.92 19.94
N ASP A 180 -3.61 2.93 19.48
CA ASP A 180 -2.95 2.97 18.18
C ASP A 180 -3.95 2.55 17.09
N VAL A 181 -4.56 3.52 16.42
CA VAL A 181 -5.58 3.28 15.38
C VAL A 181 -5.03 2.44 14.23
N SER A 182 -3.74 2.58 13.90
CA SER A 182 -3.12 1.79 12.83
C SER A 182 -3.13 0.31 13.20
N LYS A 183 -2.56 -0.03 14.38
CA LYS A 183 -2.54 -1.40 14.90
C LYS A 183 -3.95 -1.99 15.00
N GLU A 184 -4.87 -1.23 15.55
CA GLU A 184 -6.24 -1.66 15.78
C GLU A 184 -7.01 -1.91 14.46
N MET A 185 -6.88 -1.03 13.46
CA MET A 185 -7.49 -1.22 12.14
C MET A 185 -6.83 -2.36 11.36
N SER A 186 -5.51 -2.55 11.49
CA SER A 186 -4.82 -3.73 10.93
C SER A 186 -5.39 -5.02 11.51
N ASN A 187 -5.56 -5.09 12.83
CA ASN A 187 -6.12 -6.26 13.50
C ASN A 187 -7.59 -6.50 13.10
N LEU A 188 -8.42 -5.47 13.02
CA LEU A 188 -9.80 -5.59 12.55
C LEU A 188 -9.86 -6.11 11.10
N THR A 189 -9.04 -5.54 10.22
CA THR A 189 -9.00 -5.95 8.80
C THR A 189 -8.51 -7.39 8.65
N LEU A 190 -7.49 -7.78 9.42
CA LEU A 190 -6.97 -9.14 9.43
C LEU A 190 -8.01 -10.13 9.95
N ASN A 191 -8.73 -9.79 11.03
CA ASN A 191 -9.83 -10.59 11.56
C ASN A 191 -10.93 -10.84 10.53
N ILE A 192 -11.38 -9.77 9.87
CA ILE A 192 -12.40 -9.85 8.83
C ILE A 192 -11.93 -10.75 7.69
N LEU A 193 -10.71 -10.54 7.20
CA LEU A 193 -10.17 -11.33 6.08
C LEU A 193 -9.97 -12.79 6.48
N ILE A 194 -9.46 -13.08 7.67
CA ILE A 194 -9.33 -14.46 8.16
C ILE A 194 -10.70 -15.13 8.23
N GLY A 195 -11.72 -14.45 8.79
CA GLY A 195 -13.08 -14.97 8.85
C GLY A 195 -13.71 -15.18 7.48
N CYS A 196 -13.55 -14.22 6.56
CA CYS A 196 -14.08 -14.30 5.20
C CYS A 196 -13.38 -15.35 4.33
N VAL A 197 -12.06 -15.53 4.49
CA VAL A 197 -11.24 -16.38 3.61
C VAL A 197 -11.07 -17.79 4.17
N PHE A 198 -10.76 -17.91 5.46
CA PHE A 198 -10.35 -19.15 6.12
C PHE A 198 -11.39 -19.67 7.12
N GLY A 199 -12.34 -18.85 7.56
CA GLY A 199 -13.39 -19.19 8.52
C GLY A 199 -13.15 -18.64 9.93
N ALA A 200 -14.24 -18.51 10.70
CA ALA A 200 -14.29 -17.80 11.98
C ALA A 200 -13.67 -18.54 13.18
N GLU A 201 -13.47 -19.85 13.09
CA GLU A 201 -12.90 -20.67 14.18
C GLU A 201 -11.45 -20.27 14.54
N ILE A 202 -10.81 -19.46 13.69
CA ILE A 202 -9.43 -18.97 13.87
C ILE A 202 -9.39 -17.51 14.39
N MET A 203 -10.55 -16.84 14.50
CA MET A 203 -10.64 -15.45 14.95
C MET A 203 -10.30 -15.27 16.43
N GLU A 204 -10.33 -16.35 17.23
CA GLU A 204 -10.09 -16.29 18.67
C GLU A 204 -8.61 -16.41 19.07
N ASP A 205 -7.73 -16.84 18.15
CA ASP A 205 -6.29 -16.95 18.47
C ASP A 205 -5.58 -15.61 18.34
N LEU A 206 -5.62 -14.83 19.42
CA LEU A 206 -4.92 -13.55 19.54
C LEU A 206 -3.41 -13.63 19.25
N ASN A 207 -2.77 -14.79 19.46
CA ASN A 207 -1.34 -14.95 19.18
C ASN A 207 -1.07 -14.95 17.68
N ILE A 208 -1.95 -15.52 16.86
CA ILE A 208 -1.80 -15.52 15.40
C ILE A 208 -1.88 -14.10 14.85
N HIS A 209 -2.84 -13.29 15.33
CA HIS A 209 -3.00 -11.89 14.87
C HIS A 209 -1.78 -11.04 15.17
N GLU A 210 -1.31 -11.07 16.42
CA GLU A 210 -0.11 -10.32 16.81
C GLU A 210 1.12 -10.82 16.05
N THR A 211 1.24 -12.13 15.84
CA THR A 211 2.35 -12.72 15.08
C THR A 211 2.37 -12.23 13.63
N ILE A 212 1.23 -12.25 12.94
CA ILE A 212 1.11 -11.77 11.55
C ILE A 212 1.41 -10.27 11.50
N TYR A 213 0.83 -9.47 12.40
CA TYR A 213 1.05 -8.03 12.47
C TYR A 213 2.55 -7.69 12.64
N GLN A 214 3.22 -8.33 13.60
CA GLN A 214 4.65 -8.13 13.82
C GLN A 214 5.49 -8.59 12.63
N CYS A 215 5.13 -9.71 11.98
CA CYS A 215 5.82 -10.19 10.79
C CYS A 215 5.72 -9.18 9.62
N VAL A 216 4.53 -8.64 9.37
CA VAL A 216 4.31 -7.63 8.31
C VAL A 216 5.08 -6.35 8.62
N LYS A 217 5.07 -5.89 9.87
CA LYS A 217 5.81 -4.70 10.30
C LYS A 217 7.32 -4.86 10.11
N ILE A 218 7.89 -5.99 10.54
CA ILE A 218 9.31 -6.31 10.37
C ILE A 218 9.66 -6.39 8.89
N ALA A 219 8.88 -7.15 8.11
CA ALA A 219 9.14 -7.32 6.69
C ALA A 219 9.12 -5.98 5.94
N SER A 220 8.12 -5.12 6.22
CA SER A 220 8.01 -3.81 5.58
C SER A 220 9.21 -2.91 5.91
N THR A 221 9.60 -2.84 7.18
CA THR A 221 10.76 -2.04 7.63
C THR A 221 12.06 -2.51 6.97
N GLU A 222 12.28 -3.82 6.92
CA GLU A 222 13.49 -4.40 6.31
C GLU A 222 13.49 -4.20 4.79
N ILE A 223 12.33 -4.30 4.13
CA ILE A 223 12.21 -4.04 2.69
C ILE A 223 12.50 -2.58 2.36
N GLU A 224 11.93 -1.64 3.11
CA GLU A 224 12.23 -0.21 2.96
C GLU A 224 13.73 0.06 3.08
N ASN A 225 14.37 -0.47 4.13
CA ASN A 225 15.82 -0.34 4.31
C ASN A 225 16.60 -0.93 3.12
N ARG A 226 16.17 -2.08 2.58
CA ARG A 226 16.81 -2.70 1.42
C ARG A 226 16.57 -1.93 0.12
N ILE A 227 15.43 -1.26 -0.03
CA ILE A 227 15.14 -0.36 -1.14
C ILE A 227 16.08 0.85 -1.10
N TYR A 228 16.12 1.57 0.03
CA TYR A 228 16.90 2.80 0.16
C TYR A 228 18.41 2.58 0.20
N ASN A 229 18.86 1.36 0.51
CA ASN A 229 20.27 0.97 0.40
C ASN A 229 20.59 0.25 -0.92
N MET A 230 19.67 0.26 -1.90
CA MET A 230 19.81 -0.35 -3.24
C MET A 230 20.07 -1.87 -3.26
N ILE A 231 19.85 -2.56 -2.13
CA ILE A 231 20.12 -4.00 -2.00
C ILE A 231 19.16 -4.82 -2.87
N ILE A 232 17.87 -4.43 -2.94
CA ILE A 232 16.88 -5.13 -3.78
C ILE A 232 17.22 -5.03 -5.27
N MET A 233 17.93 -3.98 -5.67
CA MET A 233 18.29 -3.68 -7.06
C MET A 233 19.47 -4.51 -7.56
N ILE A 234 20.21 -5.14 -6.65
CA ILE A 234 21.35 -6.01 -6.96
C ILE A 234 20.90 -7.46 -6.80
N PRO A 235 20.69 -8.22 -7.90
CA PRO A 235 20.13 -9.57 -7.83
C PRO A 235 20.86 -10.50 -6.85
N ILE A 236 22.19 -10.47 -6.86
CA ILE A 236 23.03 -11.30 -5.98
C ILE A 236 22.82 -10.92 -4.51
N LEU A 237 22.86 -9.63 -4.17
CA LEU A 237 22.64 -9.18 -2.79
C LEU A 237 21.19 -9.38 -2.34
N ASN A 238 20.23 -9.35 -3.26
CA ASN A 238 18.84 -9.60 -2.94
C ASN A 238 18.58 -11.05 -2.51
N GLN A 239 19.32 -12.01 -3.10
CA GLN A 239 19.23 -13.44 -2.81
C GLN A 239 20.01 -13.86 -1.56
N LEU A 240 21.10 -13.16 -1.23
CA LEU A 240 21.94 -13.51 -0.09
C LEU A 240 21.19 -13.28 1.24
N PRO A 241 21.44 -14.12 2.27
CA PRO A 241 20.81 -14.03 3.58
C PRO A 241 21.44 -12.92 4.44
N LEU A 242 21.63 -11.74 3.86
CA LEU A 242 22.25 -10.55 4.42
C LEU A 242 21.25 -9.40 4.49
N PHE A 243 21.59 -8.35 5.24
CA PHE A 243 20.85 -7.08 5.28
C PHE A 243 19.33 -7.22 5.44
N GLY A 244 18.90 -7.89 6.52
CA GLY A 244 17.46 -8.02 6.83
C GLY A 244 16.75 -9.19 6.12
N LYS A 245 17.34 -9.79 5.08
CA LYS A 245 16.72 -10.91 4.32
C LYS A 245 16.31 -12.08 5.20
N ARG A 246 17.14 -12.50 6.16
CA ARG A 246 16.83 -13.59 7.10
C ARG A 246 15.58 -13.31 7.95
N ARG A 247 15.37 -12.05 8.35
CA ARG A 247 14.19 -11.67 9.13
C ARG A 247 12.94 -11.72 8.27
N ILE A 248 13.03 -11.20 7.04
CA ILE A 248 11.94 -11.27 6.06
C ILE A 248 11.58 -12.73 5.78
N ASP A 249 12.57 -13.59 5.52
CA ASP A 249 12.34 -15.01 5.24
C ASP A 249 11.72 -15.73 6.44
N LYS A 250 12.19 -15.45 7.65
CA LYS A 250 11.58 -15.98 8.87
C LYS A 250 10.10 -15.57 8.98
N CYS A 251 9.79 -14.29 8.76
CA CYS A 251 8.41 -13.79 8.76
C CYS A 251 7.56 -14.47 7.69
N ARG A 252 8.08 -14.60 6.46
CA ARG A 252 7.41 -15.31 5.36
C ARG A 252 7.14 -16.78 5.71
N HIS A 253 8.11 -17.47 6.29
CA HIS A 253 7.94 -18.86 6.73
C HIS A 253 6.88 -19.00 7.83
N VAL A 254 6.85 -18.09 8.80
CA VAL A 254 5.83 -18.08 9.86
C VAL A 254 4.42 -17.92 9.26
N ILE A 255 4.23 -16.92 8.39
CA ILE A 255 2.94 -16.68 7.73
C ILE A 255 2.55 -17.87 6.86
N LYS A 256 3.49 -18.42 6.07
CA LYS A 256 3.25 -19.59 5.21
C LYS A 256 2.82 -20.81 6.02
N ASN A 257 3.46 -21.07 7.17
CA ASN A 257 3.08 -22.18 8.04
C ASN A 257 1.67 -22.02 8.61
N ILE A 258 1.29 -20.81 9.03
CA ILE A 258 -0.07 -20.52 9.51
C ILE A 258 -1.08 -20.82 8.40
N VAL A 259 -0.84 -20.32 7.18
CA VAL A 259 -1.73 -20.56 6.03
C VAL A 259 -1.82 -22.04 5.67
N LEU A 260 -0.70 -22.77 5.65
CA LEU A 260 -0.69 -24.21 5.37
C LEU A 260 -1.45 -25.00 6.43
N GLN A 261 -1.34 -24.62 7.71
CA GLN A 261 -2.13 -25.23 8.78
C GLN A 261 -3.63 -25.02 8.54
N MET A 262 -4.04 -23.81 8.18
CA MET A 262 -5.44 -23.49 7.86
C MET A 262 -5.95 -24.29 6.66
N ILE A 263 -5.14 -24.39 5.59
CA ILE A 263 -5.46 -25.20 4.40
C ILE A 263 -5.65 -26.67 4.79
N ASN A 264 -4.73 -27.23 5.60
CA ASN A 264 -4.79 -28.63 6.00
C ASN A 264 -5.99 -28.93 6.90
N GLN A 265 -6.31 -28.05 7.85
CA GLN A 265 -7.51 -28.16 8.68
C GLN A 265 -8.78 -28.16 7.83
N ARG A 266 -8.85 -27.31 6.81
CA ARG A 266 -9.97 -27.27 5.87
C ARG A 266 -10.08 -28.55 5.04
N LYS A 267 -8.96 -29.05 4.50
CA LYS A 267 -8.90 -30.32 3.76
C LYS A 267 -9.35 -31.52 4.61
N GLN A 268 -9.09 -31.49 5.91
CA GLN A 268 -9.50 -32.53 6.87
C GLN A 268 -10.95 -32.37 7.36
N GLY A 269 -11.68 -31.34 6.93
CA GLY A 269 -13.04 -31.06 7.37
C GLY A 269 -13.16 -30.57 8.82
N LEU A 270 -12.03 -30.17 9.43
CA LEU A 270 -11.98 -29.64 10.80
C LEU A 270 -12.51 -28.22 10.89
N THR A 271 -12.46 -27.45 9.79
CA THR A 271 -12.99 -26.09 9.71
C THR A 271 -14.04 -25.96 8.61
N ARG A 272 -14.99 -25.04 8.77
CA ARG A 272 -16.06 -24.80 7.78
C ARG A 272 -16.13 -23.35 7.33
N ALA A 273 -16.72 -23.15 6.15
CA ALA A 273 -17.05 -21.81 5.68
C ALA A 273 -18.03 -21.16 6.66
N THR A 274 -17.70 -19.97 7.14
CA THR A 274 -18.60 -19.20 8.01
C THR A 274 -19.64 -18.43 7.20
N CYS A 275 -19.34 -18.17 5.94
CA CYS A 275 -20.27 -17.51 5.02
C CYS A 275 -21.27 -18.53 4.47
N LYS A 276 -22.47 -18.08 4.10
CA LYS A 276 -23.54 -18.93 3.52
C LYS A 276 -23.21 -19.51 2.12
N GLY A 277 -22.04 -19.20 1.57
CA GLY A 277 -21.53 -19.68 0.28
C GLY A 277 -20.06 -20.07 0.36
N PRO A 278 -19.47 -20.56 -0.75
CA PRO A 278 -18.07 -20.98 -0.76
C PRO A 278 -17.15 -19.78 -0.49
N ASN A 279 -16.20 -19.95 0.43
CA ASN A 279 -15.21 -18.92 0.71
C ASN A 279 -14.00 -19.02 -0.23
N LEU A 280 -13.07 -18.06 -0.16
CA LEU A 280 -11.86 -18.05 -1.01
C LEU A 280 -11.08 -19.36 -0.91
N LEU A 281 -10.92 -19.92 0.30
CA LEU A 281 -10.20 -21.18 0.46
C LEU A 281 -10.93 -22.35 -0.21
N ASP A 282 -12.26 -22.43 -0.09
CA ASP A 282 -13.05 -23.49 -0.75
C ASP A 282 -12.91 -23.38 -2.28
N LEU A 283 -12.88 -22.16 -2.81
CA LEU A 283 -12.72 -21.91 -4.25
C LEU A 283 -11.30 -22.22 -4.74
N LEU A 284 -10.26 -21.88 -3.96
CA LEU A 284 -8.88 -22.28 -4.27
C LEU A 284 -8.70 -23.80 -4.24
N LEU A 285 -9.31 -24.47 -3.27
CA LEU A 285 -9.28 -25.94 -3.15
C LEU A 285 -10.08 -26.61 -4.27
N ALA A 286 -11.21 -26.04 -4.71
CA ALA A 286 -11.96 -26.54 -5.86
C ALA A 286 -11.20 -26.32 -7.19
N ALA A 287 -10.45 -25.22 -7.28
CA ALA A 287 -9.57 -24.90 -8.39
C ALA A 287 -8.24 -25.68 -8.37
N HIS A 288 -8.02 -26.57 -7.40
CA HIS A 288 -6.81 -27.39 -7.30
C HIS A 288 -6.86 -28.62 -8.23
N GLY A 289 -5.70 -29.02 -8.75
CA GLY A 289 -5.47 -30.32 -9.38
C GLY A 289 -4.35 -30.34 -10.43
N ASP A 290 -4.24 -31.46 -11.13
CA ASP A 290 -3.01 -31.81 -11.87
C ASP A 290 -2.81 -31.06 -13.21
N ASP A 291 -3.89 -30.54 -13.80
CA ASP A 291 -3.80 -29.74 -15.03
C ASP A 291 -3.39 -28.30 -14.70
N ARG A 292 -2.07 -28.05 -14.73
CA ARG A 292 -1.50 -26.71 -14.55
C ARG A 292 -2.10 -25.65 -15.49
N LYS A 293 -2.71 -25.98 -16.63
CA LYS A 293 -3.33 -24.95 -17.49
C LYS A 293 -4.65 -24.43 -16.94
N GLN A 294 -5.33 -25.20 -16.10
CA GLN A 294 -6.67 -24.87 -15.62
C GLN A 294 -6.78 -24.79 -14.10
N LYS A 295 -5.78 -25.27 -13.37
CA LYS A 295 -5.84 -25.47 -11.93
C LYS A 295 -4.58 -24.97 -11.22
N PHE A 296 -4.69 -24.75 -9.92
CA PHE A 296 -3.58 -24.36 -9.05
C PHE A 296 -2.87 -25.58 -8.44
N THR A 297 -1.55 -25.50 -8.38
CA THR A 297 -0.66 -26.34 -7.57
C THR A 297 -0.77 -25.98 -6.08
N ASP A 298 -0.27 -26.84 -5.18
CA ASP A 298 -0.27 -26.52 -3.74
C ASP A 298 0.52 -25.24 -3.40
N GLU A 299 1.61 -24.97 -4.13
CA GLU A 299 2.38 -23.74 -3.94
C GLU A 299 1.61 -22.50 -4.39
N GLU A 300 0.96 -22.55 -5.55
CA GLU A 300 0.08 -21.48 -6.03
C GLU A 300 -1.11 -21.25 -5.08
N VAL A 301 -1.74 -22.30 -4.55
CA VAL A 301 -2.83 -22.16 -3.57
C VAL A 301 -2.33 -21.44 -2.31
N SER A 302 -1.15 -21.81 -1.80
CA SER A 302 -0.57 -21.16 -0.62
C SER A 302 -0.18 -19.71 -0.88
N ASP A 303 0.54 -19.44 -1.98
CA ASP A 303 1.02 -18.10 -2.31
C ASP A 303 -0.16 -17.16 -2.67
N GLU A 304 -1.22 -17.67 -3.34
CA GLU A 304 -2.47 -16.94 -3.53
C GLU A 304 -3.19 -16.65 -2.20
N ALA A 305 -3.32 -17.65 -1.32
CA ALA A 305 -3.96 -17.45 -0.03
C ALA A 305 -3.24 -16.38 0.82
N ILE A 306 -1.90 -16.35 0.80
CA ILE A 306 -1.09 -15.30 1.44
C ILE A 306 -1.29 -13.95 0.74
N THR A 307 -1.41 -13.94 -0.59
CA THR A 307 -1.63 -12.72 -1.37
C THR A 307 -2.95 -12.04 -1.06
N GLN A 308 -3.98 -12.81 -0.73
CA GLN A 308 -5.29 -12.27 -0.35
C GLN A 308 -5.37 -11.88 1.13
N MET A 309 -4.39 -12.29 1.96
CA MET A 309 -4.23 -11.69 3.29
C MET A 309 -3.83 -10.22 3.14
N PRO A 310 -4.22 -9.34 4.07
CA PRO A 310 -3.77 -7.97 4.02
C PRO A 310 -2.28 -7.94 4.35
N LEU A 311 -1.43 -8.08 3.34
CA LEU A 311 -0.20 -7.32 3.33
C LEU A 311 -0.63 -5.87 3.18
N GLN A 312 -1.00 -5.23 4.28
CA GLN A 312 -1.04 -3.79 4.27
C GLN A 312 0.29 -3.34 3.69
N LYS A 313 0.25 -2.57 2.60
CA LYS A 313 1.30 -1.59 2.36
C LYS A 313 1.36 -0.83 3.68
N VAL A 314 2.38 -1.11 4.49
CA VAL A 314 2.84 -0.16 5.49
C VAL A 314 3.31 1.00 4.63
N GLY A 315 2.36 1.87 4.32
CA GLY A 315 2.53 2.94 3.38
C GLY A 315 3.51 3.89 4.02
N ALA A 316 4.71 3.92 3.46
CA ALA A 316 5.53 5.09 3.47
C ALA A 316 4.68 6.27 2.97
N GLY A 317 4.17 7.05 3.91
CA GLY A 317 3.59 8.34 3.66
C GLY A 317 2.35 8.65 4.49
N ARG A 318 2.53 9.55 5.46
CA ARG A 318 1.41 10.26 6.07
C ARG A 318 0.81 11.19 5.01
N TYR A 319 -0.46 11.02 4.67
CA TYR A 319 -1.24 12.13 4.12
C TYR A 319 -1.46 13.12 5.25
N ARG A 320 -1.14 14.41 5.08
CA ARG A 320 -1.59 15.43 6.04
C ARG A 320 -2.64 16.35 5.44
N TYR A 321 -3.86 15.84 5.40
CA TYR A 321 -5.04 16.66 5.64
C TYR A 321 -4.94 17.29 7.04
N LEU A 322 -5.75 18.32 7.37
CA LEU A 322 -5.98 18.62 8.78
C LEU A 322 -6.33 17.28 9.45
N ASN A 323 -5.61 16.90 10.50
CA ASN A 323 -6.01 15.71 11.23
C ASN A 323 -7.39 15.98 11.87
N ASP A 324 -8.12 14.93 12.27
CA ASP A 324 -9.45 15.09 12.83
C ASP A 324 -9.46 16.03 14.05
N ASN A 325 -8.35 16.16 14.78
CA ASN A 325 -8.24 17.09 15.91
C ASN A 325 -8.17 18.56 15.46
N GLU A 326 -7.41 18.87 14.41
CA GLU A 326 -7.32 20.21 13.82
C GLU A 326 -8.61 20.59 13.10
N GLU A 327 -9.23 19.63 12.41
CA GLU A 327 -10.52 19.82 11.76
C GLU A 327 -11.64 19.98 12.81
N ASN A 328 -11.66 19.18 13.87
CA ASN A 328 -12.62 19.31 14.96
C ASN A 328 -12.37 20.54 15.83
N HIS A 329 -11.13 21.01 16.00
CA HIS A 329 -10.84 22.28 16.67
C HIS A 329 -11.43 23.44 15.87
N LEU A 330 -11.22 23.45 14.55
CA LEU A 330 -11.79 24.45 13.67
C LEU A 330 -13.34 24.39 13.67
N VAL A 331 -13.92 23.18 13.64
CA VAL A 331 -15.38 22.95 13.77
C VAL A 331 -15.91 23.42 15.14
N SER A 332 -15.21 23.13 16.24
CA SER A 332 -15.60 23.54 17.59
C SER A 332 -15.55 25.05 17.74
N LEU A 333 -14.50 25.67 17.22
CA LEU A 333 -14.36 27.13 17.18
C LEU A 333 -15.56 27.75 16.42
N PHE A 334 -15.96 27.15 15.29
CA PHE A 334 -17.16 27.56 14.55
C PHE A 334 -18.49 27.27 15.25
N GLN A 335 -18.59 26.23 16.09
CA GLN A 335 -19.79 25.95 16.89
C GLN A 335 -19.96 26.88 18.09
N ILE A 336 -18.84 27.36 18.65
CA ILE A 336 -18.83 28.17 19.86
C ILE A 336 -19.09 29.65 19.54
N LEU A 337 -18.58 30.15 18.42
CA LEU A 337 -18.72 31.56 18.00
C LEU A 337 -20.16 32.13 18.05
N PRO A 338 -21.21 31.39 17.65
CA PRO A 338 -22.60 31.84 17.79
C PRO A 338 -23.04 32.10 19.24
N ASN A 339 -22.47 31.38 20.22
CA ASN A 339 -22.79 31.59 21.64
C ASN A 339 -22.19 32.90 22.18
N TYR A 340 -21.21 33.46 21.48
CA TYR A 340 -20.61 34.76 21.76
C TYR A 340 -21.15 35.88 20.85
N GLY A 341 -22.27 35.64 20.15
CA GLY A 341 -22.98 36.64 19.35
C GLY A 341 -22.47 36.80 17.90
N PHE A 342 -21.49 36.02 17.46
CA PHE A 342 -20.98 36.09 16.08
C PHE A 342 -21.85 35.29 15.10
N SER A 343 -22.25 35.93 13.99
CA SER A 343 -22.97 35.26 12.90
C SER A 343 -21.99 34.51 12.00
N LEU A 344 -22.16 33.18 11.90
CA LEU A 344 -21.28 32.33 11.12
C LEU A 344 -21.67 32.30 9.63
N THR A 345 -21.26 33.35 8.90
CA THR A 345 -21.43 33.46 7.44
C THR A 345 -20.22 32.90 6.69
N ALA A 346 -20.35 32.70 5.38
CA ALA A 346 -19.27 32.17 4.54
C ALA A 346 -18.03 33.08 4.56
N GLY A 347 -18.21 34.41 4.50
CA GLY A 347 -17.11 35.37 4.58
C GLY A 347 -16.32 35.30 5.90
N VAL A 348 -17.03 35.19 7.04
CA VAL A 348 -16.41 35.10 8.37
C VAL A 348 -15.65 33.78 8.54
N ALA A 349 -16.23 32.67 8.07
CA ALA A 349 -15.56 31.37 8.12
C ALA A 349 -14.30 31.30 7.25
N ILE A 350 -14.27 32.00 6.09
CA ILE A 350 -13.06 32.09 5.26
C ILE A 350 -11.93 32.81 6.00
N ASN A 351 -12.23 33.97 6.59
CA ASN A 351 -11.22 34.78 7.29
C ASN A 351 -10.65 34.06 8.51
N ILE A 352 -11.51 33.49 9.36
CA ILE A 352 -11.08 32.73 10.55
C ILE A 352 -10.30 31.47 10.17
N SER A 353 -10.73 30.73 9.13
CA SER A 353 -9.95 29.58 8.63
C SER A 353 -8.57 30.02 8.14
N SER A 354 -8.50 31.15 7.44
CA SER A 354 -7.22 31.66 6.92
C SER A 354 -6.27 32.10 8.04
N GLU A 355 -6.77 32.68 9.12
CA GLU A 355 -5.94 33.06 10.28
C GLU A 355 -5.53 31.85 11.13
N TYR A 356 -6.43 30.90 11.36
CA TYR A 356 -6.12 29.64 12.05
C TYR A 356 -5.01 28.87 11.33
N MET A 357 -5.08 28.78 9.99
CA MET A 357 -4.04 28.12 9.20
C MET A 357 -2.70 28.84 9.25
N LYS A 358 -2.70 30.19 9.20
CA LYS A 358 -1.48 30.99 9.41
C LYS A 358 -0.87 30.75 10.79
N SER A 359 -1.70 30.61 11.84
CA SER A 359 -1.22 30.33 13.20
C SER A 359 -0.54 28.96 13.34
N LEU A 360 -0.89 28.01 12.46
CA LEU A 360 -0.23 26.70 12.36
C LEU A 360 1.00 26.71 11.43
N GLY A 361 1.43 27.88 10.95
CA GLY A 361 2.58 28.04 10.04
C GLY A 361 2.30 27.62 8.59
N LEU A 362 1.02 27.43 8.22
CA LEU A 362 0.61 26.99 6.89
C LEU A 362 0.26 28.21 6.01
N SER A 363 0.89 28.37 4.84
CA SER A 363 0.53 29.44 3.90
C SER A 363 -0.72 29.06 3.11
N PHE A 364 -1.85 29.74 3.37
CA PHE A 364 -3.12 29.43 2.72
C PHE A 364 -3.57 30.58 1.81
N LYS A 365 -3.83 30.30 0.52
CA LYS A 365 -4.60 31.18 -0.37
C LYS A 365 -6.05 30.70 -0.37
N PRO A 366 -7.01 31.42 0.24
CA PRO A 366 -8.37 30.92 0.37
C PRO A 366 -9.08 30.78 -0.98
N GLY A 367 -9.31 29.53 -1.39
CA GLY A 367 -10.12 29.17 -2.55
C GLY A 367 -11.47 28.59 -2.13
N ARG A 368 -12.57 29.03 -2.79
CA ARG A 368 -13.95 28.64 -2.43
C ARG A 368 -14.21 27.11 -2.46
N LYS A 369 -13.46 26.32 -3.25
CA LYS A 369 -13.74 24.89 -3.45
C LYS A 369 -13.50 24.01 -2.22
N TRP A 370 -12.40 24.22 -1.48
CA TRP A 370 -12.13 23.42 -0.26
C TRP A 370 -13.13 23.76 0.85
N LEU A 371 -13.43 25.05 1.07
CA LEU A 371 -14.42 25.44 2.06
C LEU A 371 -15.81 24.90 1.70
N GLN A 372 -16.19 24.89 0.42
CA GLN A 372 -17.43 24.25 -0.02
C GLN A 372 -17.44 22.75 0.30
N ALA A 373 -16.32 22.04 0.15
CA ALA A 373 -16.21 20.63 0.53
C ALA A 373 -16.26 20.43 2.06
N PHE A 374 -15.59 21.28 2.85
CA PHE A 374 -15.63 21.27 4.32
C PHE A 374 -17.04 21.57 4.86
N VAL A 375 -17.68 22.62 4.35
CA VAL A 375 -19.07 22.95 4.68
C VAL A 375 -19.98 21.80 4.28
N LYS A 376 -19.84 21.22 3.08
CA LYS A 376 -20.64 20.07 2.66
C LYS A 376 -20.47 18.88 3.61
N ARG A 377 -19.26 18.66 4.13
CA ARG A 377 -18.91 17.57 5.05
C ARG A 377 -19.44 17.81 6.48
N HIS A 378 -19.43 19.06 6.95
CA HIS A 378 -19.77 19.42 8.33
C HIS A 378 -21.03 20.28 8.49
N ARG A 379 -21.85 20.44 7.44
CA ARG A 379 -23.09 21.24 7.45
C ARG A 379 -24.09 20.86 8.54
N MET A 380 -24.07 19.60 8.98
CA MET A 380 -24.95 19.09 10.02
C MET A 380 -24.43 19.40 11.44
N LYS A 381 -23.12 19.62 11.56
CA LYS A 381 -22.45 19.91 12.83
C LYS A 381 -22.40 21.40 13.13
N ILE A 382 -22.32 22.24 12.11
CA ILE A 382 -22.22 23.70 12.25
C ILE A 382 -23.50 24.34 11.73
N LYS A 383 -24.13 25.21 12.53
CA LYS A 383 -25.31 25.97 12.10
C LYS A 383 -24.89 27.14 11.21
N TRP A 384 -24.80 26.88 9.91
CA TRP A 384 -24.49 27.90 8.90
C TRP A 384 -25.70 28.81 8.68
N LYS A 385 -25.52 30.13 8.82
CA LYS A 385 -26.52 31.08 8.32
C LYS A 385 -26.29 31.30 6.83
N LYS A 386 -27.37 31.21 6.05
CA LYS A 386 -27.35 31.62 4.65
C LYS A 386 -27.07 33.13 4.63
N GLU A 387 -26.18 33.59 3.76
CA GLU A 387 -26.09 35.03 3.48
C GLU A 387 -27.46 35.47 2.98
N GLU A 388 -28.17 36.29 3.78
CA GLU A 388 -29.23 37.12 3.24
C GLU A 388 -28.54 38.09 2.28
N LYS A 389 -29.05 38.15 1.04
CA LYS A 389 -28.64 39.20 0.11
C LYS A 389 -28.83 40.54 0.83
N LEU A 390 -27.78 41.35 0.80
CA LEU A 390 -27.71 42.74 1.26
C LEU A 390 -29.02 43.51 1.01
N GLU A 391 -29.46 44.21 2.04
CA GLU A 391 -29.65 45.66 1.91
C GLU A 391 -28.49 46.37 2.63
#